data_AF-A0A7C2IEX5-F1
#
_entry.id   AF-A0A7C2IEX5-F1
#
_cell.length_a   1.000
_cell.length_b   1.000
_cell.length_c   1.000
_cell.angle_alpha   90.00
_cell.angle_beta   90.00
_cell.angle_gamma   90.00
#
_symmetry.space_group_name_H-M   'P 1'
#
loop_
_entity.id
_entity.type
_entity.pdbx_description
1 polymer ?
#
loop_
_entity_poly.entity_id
_entity_poly.type
_entity_poly.pdbx_seq_one_letter_code
_entity_poly.pdbx_strand_id
1 'polypeptide(L)'
;MTLEDITQRWPATAAILEAHGLDLCCGGSRTLAEAAKEHGLPVDALVERLREAGAGGGEERVLDVRAMPPVQRHPTIFATFEALAPGEAFLLVNDHDPKPLFYQFQAERPGEFTWTPLETGPERWVIRIGKRGNA
;
A
#
# COMPACT_ATOMS: atom_id res chain seq x y z
N MET A 1 1.54 16.48 -12.81
CA MET A 1 0.62 15.64 -12.04
C MET A 1 -0.47 16.55 -11.51
N THR A 2 -1.71 16.33 -11.92
CA THR A 2 -2.88 17.11 -11.47
C THR A 2 -3.32 16.66 -10.08
N LEU A 3 -4.16 17.46 -9.42
CA LEU A 3 -4.79 17.02 -8.17
C LEU A 3 -5.67 15.77 -8.38
N GLU A 4 -6.33 15.66 -9.53
CA GLU A 4 -7.10 14.48 -9.92
C GLU A 4 -6.19 13.23 -10.03
N ASP A 5 -5.05 13.33 -10.74
CA ASP A 5 -4.07 12.24 -10.83
C ASP A 5 -3.59 11.79 -9.44
N ILE A 6 -3.43 12.73 -8.50
CA ILE A 6 -2.96 12.47 -7.12
C ILE A 6 -4.02 11.70 -6.34
N THR A 7 -5.28 12.14 -6.40
CA THR A 7 -6.37 11.44 -5.71
C THR A 7 -6.69 10.08 -6.32
N GLN A 8 -6.54 9.90 -7.63
CA GLN A 8 -6.70 8.60 -8.29
C GLN A 8 -5.58 7.64 -7.91
N ARG A 9 -4.34 8.14 -7.82
CA ARG A 9 -3.16 7.33 -7.50
C ARG A 9 -3.01 7.06 -6.00
N TRP A 10 -3.44 7.98 -5.15
CA TRP A 10 -3.38 7.88 -3.69
C TRP A 10 -4.68 8.43 -3.07
N PRO A 11 -5.76 7.64 -3.01
CA PRO A 11 -7.06 8.08 -2.52
C PRO A 11 -7.02 8.67 -1.09
N ALA A 12 -6.10 8.20 -0.24
CA ALA A 12 -5.89 8.72 1.11
C ALA A 12 -5.44 10.19 1.16
N THR A 13 -4.89 10.72 0.06
CA THR A 13 -4.46 12.13 -0.02
C THR A 13 -5.61 13.12 -0.18
N ALA A 14 -6.80 12.65 -0.60
CA ALA A 14 -7.97 13.50 -0.81
C ALA A 14 -8.36 14.28 0.47
N ALA A 15 -8.37 13.61 1.62
CA ALA A 15 -8.67 14.24 2.91
C ALA A 15 -7.67 15.34 3.30
N ILE A 16 -6.42 15.25 2.83
CA ILE A 16 -5.40 16.26 3.10
C ILE A 16 -5.55 17.45 2.16
N LEU A 17 -5.84 17.20 0.89
CA LEU A 17 -6.12 18.27 -0.08
C LEU A 17 -7.31 19.12 0.39
N GLU A 18 -8.40 18.46 0.81
CA GLU A 18 -9.58 19.12 1.39
C GLU A 18 -9.25 19.90 2.68
N ALA A 19 -8.45 19.33 3.59
CA ALA A 19 -8.06 20.00 4.83
C ALA A 19 -7.24 21.29 4.62
N HIS A 20 -6.61 21.45 3.45
CA HIS A 20 -5.87 22.67 3.06
C HIS A 20 -6.68 23.60 2.14
N GLY A 21 -7.96 23.31 1.91
CA GLY A 21 -8.82 24.08 1.03
C GLY A 21 -8.47 23.94 -0.45
N LEU A 22 -7.67 22.92 -0.81
CA LEU A 22 -7.33 22.58 -2.19
C LEU A 22 -8.49 21.76 -2.78
N ASP A 23 -9.65 22.41 -2.87
CA ASP A 23 -10.87 21.84 -3.44
C ASP A 23 -10.72 21.66 -4.96
N LEU A 24 -11.20 20.51 -5.47
CA LEU A 24 -11.30 20.15 -6.88
C LEU A 24 -12.33 21.01 -7.66
N CYS A 25 -13.04 21.95 -7.02
CA CYS A 25 -14.21 22.65 -7.54
C CYS A 25 -13.98 23.64 -8.71
N CYS A 26 -12.87 23.54 -9.45
CA CYS A 26 -12.66 24.30 -10.69
C CYS A 26 -12.06 23.41 -11.81
N GLY A 27 -12.87 22.53 -12.40
CA GLY A 27 -12.61 21.99 -13.76
C GLY A 27 -11.45 21.01 -13.95
N GLY A 28 -10.98 20.34 -12.90
CA GLY A 28 -10.22 19.08 -12.98
C GLY A 28 -8.76 19.13 -13.47
N SER A 29 -8.25 20.26 -13.95
CA SER A 29 -6.92 20.32 -14.59
C SER A 29 -5.81 20.99 -13.78
N ARG A 30 -6.11 21.47 -12.57
CA ARG A 30 -5.14 22.20 -11.75
C ARG A 30 -4.02 21.28 -11.24
N THR A 31 -2.79 21.73 -11.41
CA THR A 31 -1.61 21.04 -10.89
C THR A 31 -1.42 21.33 -9.40
N LEU A 32 -0.75 20.43 -8.69
CA LEU A 32 -0.39 20.62 -7.29
C LEU A 32 0.35 21.94 -7.04
N ALA A 33 1.23 22.32 -7.95
CA ALA A 33 2.03 23.54 -7.85
C ALA A 33 1.18 24.81 -7.97
N GLU A 34 0.19 24.82 -8.86
CA GLU A 34 -0.73 25.95 -9.03
C GLU A 34 -1.63 26.12 -7.81
N ALA A 35 -2.17 25.02 -7.29
CA ALA A 35 -3.02 25.04 -6.10
C ALA A 35 -2.24 25.49 -4.85
N ALA A 36 -1.02 25.00 -4.66
CA ALA A 36 -0.16 25.45 -3.57
C ALA A 36 0.17 26.96 -3.65
N LYS A 37 0.46 27.48 -4.85
CA LYS A 37 0.78 28.90 -5.06
C LYS A 37 -0.39 29.83 -4.73
N GLU A 38 -1.61 29.46 -5.12
CA GLU A 38 -2.82 30.26 -4.83
C GLU A 38 -3.13 30.31 -3.34
N HIS A 39 -2.86 29.24 -2.61
CA HIS A 39 -3.11 29.14 -1.17
C HIS A 39 -1.92 29.62 -0.32
N GLY A 40 -0.86 30.15 -0.95
CA GLY A 40 0.34 30.62 -0.26
C GLY A 40 1.10 29.51 0.46
N LEU A 41 0.91 28.25 0.05
CA LEU A 41 1.56 27.09 0.65
C LEU A 41 2.87 26.78 -0.11
N PRO A 42 3.96 26.47 0.60
CA PRO A 42 5.18 25.99 -0.06
C PRO A 42 4.92 24.62 -0.70
N VAL A 43 5.10 24.54 -2.03
CA VAL A 43 4.89 23.33 -2.84
C VAL A 43 5.64 22.14 -2.25
N ASP A 44 6.89 22.34 -1.82
CA ASP A 44 7.73 21.27 -1.29
C ASP A 44 7.15 20.66 -0.02
N ALA A 45 6.63 21.48 0.92
CA ALA A 45 6.02 20.97 2.14
C ALA A 45 4.71 20.20 1.86
N LEU A 46 3.97 20.62 0.83
CA LEU A 46 2.75 19.93 0.41
C LEU A 46 3.08 18.61 -0.28
N VAL A 47 4.11 18.57 -1.13
CA VAL A 47 4.62 17.35 -1.75
C VAL A 47 5.08 16.36 -0.68
N GLU A 48 5.82 16.81 0.35
CA GLU A 48 6.23 15.93 1.44
C GLU A 48 5.04 15.41 2.24
N ARG A 49 4.05 16.25 2.59
CA ARG A 49 2.84 15.79 3.28
C ARG A 49 1.99 14.84 2.45
N LEU A 50 1.90 15.06 1.13
CA LEU A 50 1.20 14.15 0.22
C LEU A 50 1.97 12.85 0.03
N ARG A 51 3.31 12.90 0.06
CA ARG A 51 4.15 11.69 0.10
C ARG A 51 3.95 10.95 1.40
N GLU A 52 3.91 11.61 2.55
CA GLU A 52 3.65 11.00 3.86
C GLU A 52 2.25 10.40 3.95
N ALA A 53 1.26 11.01 3.30
CA ALA A 53 -0.12 10.54 3.31
C ALA A 53 -0.44 9.51 2.23
N GLY A 54 0.19 9.63 1.06
CA GLY A 54 0.25 8.57 0.06
C GLY A 54 1.10 7.39 0.53
N ALA A 55 2.08 7.66 1.40
CA ALA A 55 2.81 6.70 2.23
C ALA A 55 2.15 6.53 3.60
N GLY A 56 0.85 6.83 3.73
CA GLY A 56 0.02 6.55 4.90
C GLY A 56 -0.19 5.04 5.15
N GLY A 57 0.80 4.22 4.80
CA GLY A 57 1.05 2.84 5.20
C GLY A 57 2.43 2.72 5.87
N GLY A 58 2.79 3.70 6.71
CA GLY A 58 4.11 3.84 7.34
C GLY A 58 4.50 2.77 8.37
N GLU A 59 3.63 1.81 8.68
CA GLU A 59 4.04 0.48 9.10
C GLU A 59 3.35 -0.51 8.17
N GLU A 60 4.10 -1.15 7.26
CA GLU A 60 3.55 -2.30 6.54
C GLU A 60 3.12 -3.33 7.58
N ARG A 61 1.79 -3.56 7.66
CA ARG A 61 1.18 -4.42 8.66
C ARG A 61 1.95 -5.73 8.75
N VAL A 62 2.44 -6.08 9.94
CA VAL A 62 3.12 -7.36 10.16
C VAL A 62 2.07 -8.42 10.53
N LEU A 63 2.03 -9.50 9.77
CA LEU A 63 1.30 -10.72 10.07
C LEU A 63 2.30 -11.81 10.48
N ASP A 64 2.48 -12.00 11.78
CA ASP A 64 3.29 -13.09 12.33
C ASP A 64 2.41 -14.32 12.56
N VAL A 65 2.69 -15.39 11.80
CA VAL A 65 1.90 -16.63 11.85
C VAL A 65 2.58 -17.75 12.65
N ARG A 66 3.75 -17.50 13.25
CA ARG A 66 4.55 -18.53 13.93
C ARG A 66 3.82 -19.12 15.14
N ALA A 67 3.08 -18.28 15.86
CA ALA A 67 2.27 -18.70 17.01
C ALA A 67 0.89 -19.26 16.62
N MET A 68 0.53 -19.25 15.33
CA MET A 68 -0.79 -19.69 14.88
C MET A 68 -0.82 -21.19 14.58
N PRO A 69 -1.95 -21.88 14.86
CA PRO A 69 -2.16 -23.25 14.42
C PRO A 69 -1.99 -23.38 12.89
N PRO A 70 -1.30 -24.42 12.37
CA PRO A 70 -1.03 -24.56 10.93
C PRO A 70 -2.27 -24.41 10.04
N VAL A 71 -3.40 -24.97 10.49
CA VAL A 71 -4.68 -24.93 9.76
C VAL A 71 -5.26 -23.52 9.62
N GLN A 72 -4.87 -22.58 10.48
CA GLN A 72 -5.35 -21.20 10.48
C GLN A 72 -4.45 -20.25 9.71
N ARG A 73 -3.18 -20.63 9.44
CA ARG A 73 -2.18 -19.75 8.82
C ARG A 73 -2.62 -19.32 7.42
N HIS A 74 -2.80 -20.26 6.50
CA HIS A 74 -3.15 -19.94 5.11
C HIS A 74 -4.47 -19.16 4.99
N PRO A 75 -5.59 -19.59 5.63
CA PRO A 75 -6.83 -18.81 5.59
C PRO A 75 -6.66 -17.36 6.06
N THR A 76 -5.88 -17.14 7.12
CA THR A 76 -5.63 -15.78 7.64
C THR A 76 -4.76 -14.95 6.71
N ILE A 77 -3.74 -15.56 6.10
CA ILE A 77 -2.86 -14.89 5.13
C ILE A 77 -3.66 -14.45 3.90
N PHE A 78 -4.48 -15.33 3.34
CA PHE A 78 -5.34 -15.00 2.20
C PHE A 78 -6.38 -13.95 2.56
N ALA A 79 -7.07 -14.08 3.70
CA ALA A 79 -8.01 -13.05 4.16
C ALA A 79 -7.34 -11.68 4.34
N THR A 80 -6.10 -11.66 4.83
CA THR A 80 -5.30 -10.42 4.95
C THR A 80 -4.97 -9.84 3.58
N PHE A 81 -4.59 -10.67 2.61
CA PHE A 81 -4.32 -10.25 1.24
C PHE A 81 -5.57 -9.69 0.55
N GLU A 82 -6.73 -10.34 0.69
CA GLU A 82 -7.98 -9.88 0.08
C GLU A 82 -8.41 -8.50 0.57
N ALA A 83 -8.16 -8.22 1.85
CA ALA A 83 -8.47 -6.94 2.48
C ALA A 83 -7.56 -5.77 2.03
N LEU A 84 -6.46 -6.05 1.32
CA LEU A 84 -5.59 -5.00 0.78
C LEU A 84 -6.30 -4.21 -0.32
N ALA A 85 -6.13 -2.89 -0.30
CA ALA A 85 -6.38 -2.06 -1.47
C ALA A 85 -5.32 -2.31 -2.56
N PRO A 86 -5.62 -2.07 -3.85
CA PRO A 86 -4.62 -2.16 -4.91
C PRO A 86 -3.40 -1.26 -4.61
N GLY A 87 -2.20 -1.82 -4.69
CA GLY A 87 -0.95 -1.13 -4.38
C GLY A 87 -0.48 -1.29 -2.93
N GLU A 88 -1.32 -1.79 -2.02
CA GLU A 88 -0.94 -2.06 -0.63
C GLU A 88 -0.21 -3.40 -0.46
N ALA A 89 0.47 -3.55 0.67
CA ALA A 89 1.19 -4.75 1.05
C ALA A 89 1.23 -4.95 2.57
N PHE A 90 1.54 -6.18 2.98
CA PHE A 90 1.83 -6.54 4.38
C PHE A 90 3.07 -7.43 4.45
N LEU A 91 3.66 -7.54 5.64
CA LEU A 91 4.81 -8.40 5.93
C LEU A 91 4.35 -9.69 6.58
N LEU A 92 4.60 -10.83 5.92
CA LEU A 92 4.41 -12.15 6.50
C LEU A 92 5.68 -12.58 7.24
N VAL A 93 5.56 -12.95 8.51
CA VAL A 93 6.62 -13.60 9.28
C VAL A 93 6.25 -15.06 9.50
N ASN A 94 7.07 -15.98 8.99
CA ASN A 94 6.87 -17.43 9.06
C ASN A 94 8.08 -18.14 9.70
N ASP A 95 7.85 -19.33 10.25
CA ASP A 95 8.87 -20.17 10.90
C ASP A 95 9.62 -21.10 9.92
N HIS A 96 9.21 -21.15 8.64
CA HIS A 96 9.84 -21.95 7.59
C HIS A 96 9.69 -21.29 6.21
N ASP A 97 10.36 -21.87 5.21
CA ASP A 97 10.26 -21.43 3.81
C ASP A 97 8.79 -21.47 3.32
N PRO A 98 8.19 -20.33 2.95
CA PRO A 98 6.81 -20.23 2.49
C PRO A 98 6.61 -20.67 1.03
N LYS A 99 7.52 -21.45 0.44
CA LYS A 99 7.40 -21.96 -0.94
C LYS A 99 6.05 -22.65 -1.25
N PRO A 100 5.46 -23.52 -0.40
CA PRO A 100 4.13 -24.07 -0.68
C PRO A 100 3.04 -23.00 -0.76
N LEU A 101 3.09 -22.01 0.12
CA LEU A 101 2.17 -20.87 0.14
C LEU A 101 2.32 -20.02 -1.13
N PHE A 102 3.55 -19.79 -1.61
CA PHE A 102 3.81 -19.09 -2.87
C PHE A 102 3.13 -19.78 -4.05
N TYR A 103 3.25 -21.11 -4.17
CA TYR A 103 2.58 -21.85 -5.25
C TYR A 103 1.06 -21.78 -5.14
N GLN A 104 0.51 -21.77 -3.92
CA GLN A 104 -0.92 -21.57 -3.72
C GLN A 104 -1.38 -20.19 -4.20
N PHE A 105 -0.64 -19.12 -3.88
CA PHE A 105 -0.89 -17.78 -4.41
C PHE A 105 -0.82 -17.73 -5.94
N GLN A 106 0.16 -18.40 -6.55
CA GLN A 106 0.27 -18.47 -8.01
C GLN A 106 -0.93 -19.16 -8.66
N ALA A 107 -1.46 -20.22 -8.04
CA ALA A 107 -2.61 -20.95 -8.55
C ALA A 107 -3.92 -20.17 -8.34
N GLU A 108 -4.10 -19.53 -7.19
CA GLU A 108 -5.37 -18.89 -6.81
C GLU A 108 -5.50 -17.43 -7.23
N ARG A 109 -4.39 -16.68 -7.33
CA ARG A 109 -4.35 -15.24 -7.64
C ARG A 109 -3.33 -14.91 -8.73
N PRO A 110 -3.36 -15.58 -9.90
CA PRO A 110 -2.34 -15.42 -10.92
C PRO A 110 -2.28 -13.97 -11.42
N GLY A 111 -1.12 -13.34 -11.24
CA GLY A 111 -0.86 -11.99 -11.73
C GLY A 111 -1.45 -10.85 -10.88
N GLU A 112 -2.11 -11.15 -9.75
CA GLU A 112 -2.73 -10.14 -8.88
C GLU A 112 -1.84 -9.72 -7.71
N PHE A 113 -0.79 -10.50 -7.40
CA PHE A 113 0.07 -10.25 -6.25
C PHE A 113 1.53 -9.93 -6.64
N THR A 114 2.25 -9.38 -5.67
CA THR A 114 3.71 -9.28 -5.62
C THR A 114 4.23 -10.11 -4.45
N TRP A 115 5.44 -10.64 -4.62
CA TRP A 115 6.08 -11.50 -3.64
C TRP A 115 7.55 -11.12 -3.54
N THR A 116 7.92 -10.50 -2.43
CA THR A 116 9.29 -9.99 -2.22
C THR A 116 9.85 -10.59 -0.94
N PRO A 117 10.75 -11.56 -1.03
CA PRO A 117 11.49 -12.05 0.13
C PRO A 117 12.35 -10.93 0.70
N LEU A 118 12.22 -10.67 2.01
CA LEU A 118 13.03 -9.71 2.75
C LEU A 118 14.06 -10.41 3.64
N GLU A 119 13.68 -11.55 4.23
CA GLU A 119 14.58 -12.39 5.03
C GLU A 119 14.35 -13.87 4.73
N THR A 120 15.44 -14.62 4.60
CA THR A 120 15.43 -16.02 4.18
C THR A 120 16.20 -16.91 5.15
N GLY A 121 15.65 -17.13 6.35
CA GLY A 121 16.06 -18.19 7.29
C GLY A 121 17.53 -18.16 7.78
N PRO A 122 17.90 -19.08 8.69
CA PRO A 122 17.07 -20.13 9.30
C PRO A 122 16.21 -19.66 10.49
N GLU A 123 16.47 -18.47 11.04
CA GLU A 123 15.80 -18.00 12.26
C GLU A 123 14.35 -17.52 12.03
N ARG A 124 14.11 -16.87 10.89
CA ARG A 124 12.77 -16.44 10.45
C ARG A 124 12.74 -16.22 8.95
N TRP A 125 11.54 -16.29 8.38
CA TRP A 125 11.28 -15.98 6.98
C TRP A 125 10.34 -14.79 6.93
N VAL A 126 10.78 -13.71 6.27
CA VAL A 126 9.98 -12.49 6.11
C VAL A 126 9.72 -12.25 4.64
N ILE A 127 8.45 -12.23 4.26
CA ILE A 127 8.02 -11.98 2.89
C ILE A 127 7.10 -10.77 2.88
N ARG A 128 7.37 -9.80 2.02
CA ARG A 128 6.42 -8.75 1.68
C ARG A 128 5.48 -9.26 0.60
N ILE A 129 4.19 -9.31 0.91
CA ILE A 129 3.12 -9.74 0.00
C ILE A 129 2.25 -8.52 -0.30
N GLY A 130 2.17 -8.14 -1.58
CA GLY A 130 1.41 -6.97 -2.01
C GLY A 130 0.35 -7.29 -3.06
N LYS A 131 -0.71 -6.49 -3.09
CA LYS A 131 -1.73 -6.53 -4.14
C LYS A 131 -1.34 -5.55 -5.24
N ARG A 132 -1.33 -5.98 -6.50
CA ARG A 132 -0.93 -5.10 -7.60
C ARG A 132 -1.91 -3.94 -7.73
N GLY A 133 -1.40 -2.72 -7.86
CA GLY A 133 -2.18 -1.55 -8.27
C GLY A 133 -2.55 -1.67 -9.75
N ASN A 134 -3.73 -1.19 -10.14
CA ASN A 134 -4.03 -1.00 -11.55
C ASN A 134 -3.03 0.02 -12.12
N ALA A 135 -2.40 -0.32 -13.24
CA ALA A 135 -1.49 0.53 -13.99
C ALA A 135 -2.24 1.62 -14.75
#